data_AF-A0A429DU54-F1
#
_entry.id   AF-A0A429DU54-F1
#
_cell.length_a   1.000
_cell.length_b   1.000
_cell.length_c   1.000
_cell.angle_alpha   90.00
_cell.angle_beta   90.00
_cell.angle_gamma   90.00
#
_symmetry.space_group_name_H-M   'P 1'
#
loop_
_entity.id
_entity.type
_entity.pdbx_description
1 polymer ?
#
loop_
_entity_poly.entity_id
_entity_poly.type
_entity_poly.pdbx_seq_one_letter_code
_entity_poly.pdbx_strand_id
1 'polypeptide(L)'
;MPKPRANAPAAVIAGVLALLAAAMLVWFALYNIFVATEANGGLSGVTVQNMVSGVISAVFLVIAAVFTFARRIPGAWTLFGLCVFYVVAVFVGMPLVWGTPLSSQVKWLFSFDDGDSTAMALMIVFSVLAAVAAAIAGSVKSSGAKS
;
A
#
# COMPACT_ATOMS: atom_id res chain seq x y z
N MET A 1 -2.94 -31.17 16.52
CA MET A 1 -3.49 -29.87 16.96
C MET A 1 -3.78 -29.01 15.75
N PRO A 2 -4.93 -28.31 15.66
CA PRO A 2 -5.20 -27.38 14.56
C PRO A 2 -4.13 -26.27 14.51
N LYS A 3 -3.65 -25.92 13.32
CA LYS A 3 -2.64 -24.87 13.15
C LYS A 3 -3.21 -23.51 13.59
N PRO A 4 -2.42 -22.66 14.28
CA PRO A 4 -2.81 -21.29 14.60
C PRO A 4 -3.27 -20.53 13.35
N ARG A 5 -4.42 -19.85 13.42
CA ARG A 5 -4.90 -18.97 12.35
C ARG A 5 -4.98 -17.54 12.85
N ALA A 6 -4.79 -16.60 11.92
CA ALA A 6 -4.98 -15.18 12.19
C ALA A 6 -6.43 -14.89 12.60
N ASN A 7 -6.63 -13.83 13.40
CA ASN A 7 -7.96 -13.35 13.77
C ASN A 7 -8.76 -13.01 12.49
N ALA A 8 -9.95 -13.60 12.36
CA ALA A 8 -10.75 -13.53 11.15
C ALA A 8 -11.23 -12.11 10.79
N PRO A 9 -11.92 -11.36 11.66
CA PRO A 9 -12.38 -10.01 11.31
C PRO A 9 -11.21 -9.05 11.05
N ALA A 10 -10.15 -9.09 11.86
CA ALA A 10 -8.98 -8.25 11.65
C ALA A 10 -8.28 -8.56 10.31
N ALA A 11 -8.17 -9.85 9.93
CA ALA A 11 -7.59 -10.24 8.66
C ALA A 11 -8.42 -9.77 7.45
N VAL A 12 -9.75 -9.79 7.55
CA VAL A 12 -10.62 -9.27 6.49
C VAL A 12 -10.45 -7.76 6.33
N ILE A 13 -10.47 -7.01 7.44
CA ILE A 13 -10.26 -5.56 7.42
C ILE A 13 -8.90 -5.22 6.83
N ALA A 14 -7.83 -5.89 7.28
CA ALA A 14 -6.48 -5.68 6.78
C ALA A 14 -6.38 -5.96 5.27
N GLY A 15 -6.96 -7.07 4.80
CA GLY A 15 -6.97 -7.42 3.39
C GLY A 15 -7.74 -6.42 2.52
N VAL A 16 -8.91 -5.95 2.97
CA VAL A 16 -9.70 -4.94 2.23
C VAL A 16 -8.96 -3.61 2.14
N LEU A 17 -8.38 -3.15 3.25
CA LEU A 17 -7.57 -1.91 3.25
C LEU A 17 -6.35 -2.04 2.34
N ALA A 18 -5.70 -3.20 2.31
CA ALA A 18 -4.60 -3.48 1.39
C ALA A 18 -5.04 -3.44 -0.09
N LEU A 19 -6.23 -3.96 -0.41
CA LEU A 19 -6.78 -3.87 -1.76
C LEU A 19 -7.13 -2.43 -2.14
N LEU A 20 -7.66 -1.62 -1.22
CA LEU A 20 -7.90 -0.20 -1.45
C LEU A 20 -6.59 0.56 -1.67
N ALA A 21 -5.55 0.29 -0.90
CA ALA A 21 -4.21 0.83 -1.12
C ALA A 21 -3.65 0.43 -2.50
N ALA A 22 -3.82 -0.83 -2.91
CA ALA A 22 -3.43 -1.30 -4.23
C ALA A 22 -4.20 -0.58 -5.35
N ALA A 23 -5.50 -0.36 -5.19
CA ALA A 23 -6.31 0.40 -6.14
C ALA A 23 -5.81 1.84 -6.29
N MET A 24 -5.41 2.50 -5.18
CA MET A 24 -4.83 3.84 -5.23
C MET A 24 -3.48 3.87 -5.95
N LEU A 25 -2.64 2.85 -5.80
CA LEU A 25 -1.38 2.73 -6.56
C LEU A 25 -1.62 2.53 -8.06
N VAL A 26 -2.63 1.74 -8.43
CA VAL A 26 -3.03 1.58 -9.83
C VAL A 26 -3.53 2.91 -10.39
N TRP A 27 -4.37 3.64 -9.64
CA TRP A 27 -4.82 4.97 -10.04
C TRP A 27 -3.64 5.94 -10.21
N PHE A 28 -2.72 5.98 -9.25
CA PHE A 28 -1.50 6.78 -9.33
C PHE A 28 -0.70 6.48 -10.60
N ALA A 29 -0.50 5.20 -10.93
CA ALA A 29 0.19 4.79 -12.15
C ALA A 29 -0.56 5.23 -13.42
N LEU A 30 -1.88 5.03 -13.48
CA LEU A 30 -2.71 5.43 -14.62
C LEU A 30 -2.77 6.95 -14.81
N TYR A 31 -2.87 7.71 -13.72
CA TYR A 31 -2.90 9.17 -13.77
C TYR A 31 -1.58 9.74 -14.32
N ASN A 32 -0.44 9.17 -13.89
CA ASN A 32 0.87 9.54 -14.43
C ASN A 32 0.97 9.28 -15.95
N ILE A 33 0.37 8.20 -16.45
CA ILE A 33 0.29 7.94 -17.91
C ILE A 33 -0.57 8.99 -18.58
N PHE A 34 -1.77 9.25 -18.05
CA PHE A 34 -2.73 10.19 -18.64
C PHE A 34 -2.13 11.59 -18.80
N VAL A 35 -1.54 12.14 -17.73
CA VAL A 35 -0.89 13.45 -17.74
C VAL A 35 0.29 13.48 -18.73
N ALA A 36 1.09 12.42 -18.79
CA ALA A 36 2.20 12.36 -19.75
C ALA A 36 1.72 12.26 -21.21
N THR A 37 0.60 11.59 -21.47
CA THR A 37 0.02 11.50 -22.82
C THR A 37 -0.64 12.81 -23.27
N GLU A 38 -1.26 13.57 -22.36
CA GLU A 38 -1.85 14.87 -22.69
C GLU A 38 -0.79 15.96 -22.96
N ALA A 39 0.39 15.86 -22.34
CA ALA A 39 1.43 16.87 -22.43
C ALA A 39 2.20 16.91 -23.77
N ASN A 40 1.89 16.06 -24.77
CA ASN A 40 2.58 15.93 -26.07
C ASN A 40 4.12 15.68 -26.01
N GLY A 41 4.70 15.55 -24.83
CA GLY A 41 6.11 15.28 -24.58
C GLY A 41 6.24 13.90 -23.95
N GLY A 42 7.02 13.02 -24.58
CA GLY A 42 7.09 11.59 -24.24
C GLY A 42 7.36 11.26 -22.77
N LEU A 43 7.21 9.99 -22.43
CA LEU A 43 7.33 9.48 -21.05
C LEU A 43 8.67 9.90 -20.42
N SER A 44 8.62 10.80 -19.44
CA SER A 44 9.79 11.14 -18.64
C SER A 44 10.23 9.93 -17.82
N GLY A 45 11.52 9.84 -17.47
CA GLY A 45 12.03 8.74 -16.63
C GLY A 45 11.30 8.63 -15.29
N VAL A 46 10.89 9.76 -14.71
CA VAL A 46 10.10 9.83 -13.46
C VAL A 46 8.72 9.22 -13.65
N THR A 47 8.04 9.53 -14.75
CA THR A 47 6.72 8.97 -15.08
C THR A 47 6.80 7.45 -15.23
N VAL A 48 7.80 6.94 -15.96
CA VAL A 48 7.99 5.49 -16.13
C VAL A 48 8.28 4.82 -14.79
N GLN A 49 9.13 5.42 -13.96
CA GLN A 49 9.43 4.90 -12.63
C GLN A 49 8.18 4.86 -11.75
N ASN A 50 7.38 5.92 -11.71
CA ASN A 50 6.14 5.99 -10.94
C ASN A 50 5.13 4.93 -11.40
N MET A 51 4.99 4.75 -12.72
CA MET A 51 4.10 3.75 -13.30
C MET A 51 4.53 2.34 -12.92
N VAL A 52 5.79 1.98 -13.18
CA VAL A 52 6.32 0.63 -12.91
C VAL A 52 6.31 0.33 -11.42
N SER A 53 6.75 1.27 -10.59
CA SER A 53 6.77 1.09 -9.13
C SER A 53 5.36 0.99 -8.55
N GLY A 54 4.40 1.77 -9.04
CA GLY A 54 3.00 1.70 -8.62
C GLY A 54 2.38 0.33 -8.94
N VAL A 55 2.54 -0.16 -10.17
CA VAL A 55 2.00 -1.47 -10.59
C VAL A 55 2.63 -2.62 -9.81
N ILE A 56 3.97 -2.65 -9.68
CA ILE A 56 4.67 -3.68 -8.93
C ILE A 56 4.23 -3.67 -7.46
N SER A 57 4.11 -2.47 -6.87
CA SER A 57 3.72 -2.33 -5.47
C SER A 57 2.28 -2.78 -5.22
N ALA A 58 1.37 -2.49 -6.15
CA ALA A 58 -0.01 -2.96 -6.11
C ALA A 58 -0.08 -4.50 -6.18
N VAL A 59 0.70 -5.14 -7.05
CA VAL A 59 0.77 -6.61 -7.16
C VAL A 59 1.21 -7.23 -5.82
N PHE A 60 2.25 -6.69 -5.18
CA PHE A 60 2.69 -7.18 -3.88
C PHE A 60 1.62 -7.02 -2.79
N LEU A 61 0.89 -5.89 -2.76
CA LEU A 61 -0.23 -5.70 -1.83
C LEU A 61 -1.35 -6.70 -2.07
N VAL A 62 -1.71 -6.98 -3.32
CA VAL A 62 -2.73 -7.97 -3.66
C VAL A 62 -2.31 -9.36 -3.19
N ILE A 63 -1.05 -9.77 -3.45
CA ILE A 63 -0.52 -11.05 -2.98
C ILE A 63 -0.58 -11.14 -1.46
N ALA A 64 -0.12 -10.10 -0.75
CA ALA A 64 -0.17 -10.05 0.70
C ALA A 64 -1.61 -10.07 1.24
N ALA A 65 -2.54 -9.39 0.58
CA ALA A 65 -3.97 -9.41 0.91
C ALA A 65 -4.56 -10.82 0.77
N VAL A 66 -4.25 -11.55 -0.31
CA VAL A 66 -4.69 -12.95 -0.51
C VAL A 66 -4.20 -13.85 0.63
N PHE A 67 -2.94 -13.77 1.02
CA PHE A 67 -2.42 -14.55 2.15
C PHE A 67 -3.06 -14.15 3.49
N THR A 68 -3.40 -12.87 3.64
CA THR A 68 -4.10 -12.35 4.82
C THR A 68 -5.54 -12.88 4.87
N PHE A 69 -6.29 -12.87 3.76
CA PHE A 69 -7.62 -13.48 3.65
C PHE A 69 -7.60 -15.00 3.90
N ALA A 70 -6.53 -15.69 3.49
CA ALA A 70 -6.31 -17.10 3.85
C ALA A 70 -6.08 -17.33 5.36
N ARG A 71 -5.98 -16.26 6.15
CA ARG A 71 -5.72 -16.23 7.60
C ARG A 71 -4.40 -16.90 7.97
N ARG A 72 -3.40 -16.78 7.09
CA ARG A 72 -2.03 -17.21 7.36
C ARG A 72 -1.37 -16.16 8.25
N ILE A 73 -0.93 -16.54 9.45
CA ILE A 73 -0.20 -15.63 10.36
C ILE A 73 1.02 -15.00 9.67
N PRO A 74 1.84 -15.76 8.89
CA PRO A 74 2.90 -15.15 8.10
C PRO A 74 2.38 -14.10 7.11
N GLY A 75 1.22 -14.35 6.48
CA GLY A 75 0.59 -13.40 5.55
C GLY A 75 0.23 -12.07 6.21
N ALA A 76 -0.30 -12.11 7.44
CA ALA A 76 -0.60 -10.90 8.21
C ALA A 76 0.69 -10.10 8.53
N TRP A 77 1.77 -10.78 8.95
CA TRP A 77 3.05 -10.10 9.20
C TRP A 77 3.71 -9.58 7.93
N THR A 78 3.58 -10.30 6.81
CA THR A 78 4.03 -9.82 5.49
C THR A 78 3.27 -8.56 5.10
N LEU A 79 1.94 -8.55 5.25
CA LEU A 79 1.14 -7.36 4.94
C LEU A 79 1.51 -6.18 5.84
N PHE A 80 1.66 -6.41 7.15
CA PHE A 80 2.15 -5.39 8.09
C PHE A 80 3.48 -4.79 7.62
N GLY A 81 4.49 -5.63 7.38
CA GLY A 81 5.82 -5.19 6.97
C GLY A 81 5.78 -4.43 5.64
N LEU A 82 4.98 -4.90 4.68
CA LEU A 82 4.84 -4.29 3.37
C LEU A 82 4.18 -2.90 3.46
N CYS A 83 3.11 -2.76 4.25
CA CYS A 83 2.46 -1.48 4.47
C CYS A 83 3.37 -0.47 5.19
N VAL A 84 4.09 -0.90 6.23
CA VAL A 84 5.10 -0.06 6.91
C VAL A 84 6.21 0.35 5.94
N PHE A 85 6.70 -0.59 5.14
CA PHE A 85 7.71 -0.34 4.12
C PHE A 85 7.25 0.75 3.14
N TYR A 86 6.02 0.70 2.62
CA TYR A 86 5.54 1.74 1.71
C TYR A 86 5.39 3.10 2.37
N VAL A 87 4.94 3.17 3.62
CA VAL A 87 4.88 4.44 4.36
C VAL A 87 6.28 5.05 4.49
N VAL A 88 7.27 4.24 4.86
CA VAL A 88 8.67 4.69 4.93
C VAL A 88 9.22 5.05 3.55
N ALA A 89 8.89 4.27 2.52
CA ALA A 89 9.33 4.54 1.16
C ALA A 89 8.83 5.90 0.65
N VAL A 90 7.60 6.29 0.98
CA VAL A 90 7.04 7.60 0.57
C VAL A 90 7.60 8.76 1.38
N PHE A 91 7.70 8.65 2.71
CA PHE A 91 8.14 9.75 3.56
C PHE A 91 9.66 9.88 3.68
N VAL A 92 10.41 8.82 3.42
CA VAL A 92 11.87 8.80 3.60
C VAL A 92 12.56 8.43 2.30
N GLY A 93 12.12 7.33 1.66
CA GLY A 93 12.73 6.84 0.42
C GLY A 93 12.67 7.83 -0.73
N MET A 94 11.48 8.33 -1.07
CA MET A 94 11.29 9.28 -2.18
C MET A 94 12.07 10.58 -1.95
N PRO A 95 11.95 11.28 -0.80
CA PRO A 95 12.77 12.46 -0.51
C PRO A 95 14.28 12.24 -0.68
N LEU A 96 14.80 11.11 -0.22
CA LEU A 96 16.22 10.78 -0.34
C LEU A 96 16.63 10.50 -1.79
N VAL A 97 15.83 9.74 -2.53
CA VAL A 97 16.14 9.37 -3.93
C VAL A 97 16.09 10.58 -4.85
N TRP A 98 15.14 11.49 -4.62
CA TRP A 98 14.91 12.65 -5.48
C TRP A 98 15.55 13.94 -4.95
N GLY A 99 16.18 13.90 -3.77
CA GLY A 99 16.74 15.07 -3.11
C GLY A 99 15.69 16.14 -2.74
N THR A 100 14.41 15.75 -2.62
CA THR A 100 13.33 16.69 -2.32
C THR A 100 13.25 16.95 -0.81
N PRO A 101 13.05 18.20 -0.36
CA PRO A 101 12.81 18.48 1.06
C PRO A 101 11.57 17.75 1.57
N LEU A 102 11.65 17.16 2.77
CA LEU A 102 10.53 16.45 3.38
C LEU A 102 9.28 17.33 3.50
N SER A 103 9.45 18.62 3.81
CA SER A 103 8.34 19.59 3.89
C SER A 103 7.60 19.73 2.56
N SER A 104 8.32 19.72 1.43
CA SER A 104 7.72 19.74 0.10
C SER A 104 6.98 18.44 -0.22
N GLN A 105 7.55 17.28 0.17
CA GLN A 105 6.90 15.98 0.00
C GLN A 105 5.59 15.90 0.78
N VAL A 106 5.60 16.31 2.05
CA VAL A 106 4.41 16.33 2.91
C VAL A 106 3.37 17.30 2.35
N LYS A 107 3.80 18.49 1.93
CA LYS A 107 2.89 19.48 1.32
C LYS A 107 2.23 18.94 0.06
N TRP A 108 2.98 18.29 -0.83
CA TRP A 108 2.42 17.64 -2.02
C TRP A 108 1.46 16.52 -1.67
N LEU A 109 1.84 15.62 -0.76
CA LEU A 109 1.03 14.47 -0.39
C LEU A 109 -0.33 14.89 0.19
N PHE A 110 -0.38 15.98 0.95
CA PHE A 110 -1.61 16.47 1.58
C PHE A 110 -2.21 17.70 0.89
N SER A 111 -1.78 18.04 -0.34
CA SER A 111 -2.40 19.15 -1.06
C SER A 111 -3.76 18.77 -1.62
N PHE A 112 -3.92 17.50 -2.05
CA PHE A 112 -5.12 17.01 -2.75
C PHE A 112 -5.48 17.81 -4.00
N ASP A 113 -4.50 18.53 -4.56
CA ASP A 113 -4.71 19.41 -5.72
C ASP A 113 -4.88 18.59 -7.01
N ASP A 114 -4.22 17.42 -7.08
CA ASP A 114 -4.17 16.58 -8.28
C ASP A 114 -4.52 15.11 -7.98
N GLY A 115 -4.81 14.35 -9.04
CA GLY A 115 -5.24 12.95 -8.94
C GLY A 115 -4.17 12.00 -8.41
N ASP A 116 -2.88 12.30 -8.59
CA ASP A 116 -1.76 11.51 -8.08
C ASP A 116 -1.49 11.74 -6.59
N SER A 117 -1.44 13.01 -6.16
CA SER A 117 -1.28 13.40 -4.76
C SER A 117 -2.40 12.82 -3.89
N THR A 118 -3.65 12.95 -4.33
CA THR A 118 -4.82 12.39 -3.66
C THR A 118 -4.72 10.87 -3.50
N ALA A 119 -4.33 10.17 -4.56
CA ALA A 119 -4.20 8.72 -4.52
C ALA A 119 -3.07 8.27 -3.58
N MET A 120 -1.94 8.97 -3.60
CA MET A 120 -0.82 8.67 -2.70
C MET A 120 -1.18 8.95 -1.23
N ALA A 121 -1.92 10.02 -0.95
CA ALA A 121 -2.42 10.31 0.39
C ALA A 121 -3.31 9.18 0.92
N LEU A 122 -4.29 8.76 0.12
CA LEU A 122 -5.20 7.67 0.46
C LEU A 122 -4.47 6.33 0.60
N MET A 123 -3.51 6.04 -0.29
CA MET A 123 -2.65 4.85 -0.21
C MET A 123 -1.92 4.78 1.14
N ILE A 124 -1.38 5.90 1.62
CA ILE A 124 -0.72 5.98 2.91
C ILE A 124 -1.69 5.74 4.06
N VAL A 125 -2.85 6.39 4.05
CA VAL A 125 -3.89 6.19 5.08
C VAL A 125 -4.31 4.73 5.13
N PHE A 126 -4.63 4.13 3.99
CA PHE A 126 -5.02 2.72 3.91
C PHE A 126 -3.88 1.79 4.34
N SER A 127 -2.63 2.09 4.00
CA SER A 127 -1.47 1.30 4.43
C SER A 127 -1.28 1.35 5.94
N VAL A 128 -1.40 2.51 6.58
CA VAL A 128 -1.30 2.62 8.04
C VAL A 128 -2.41 1.81 8.72
N LEU A 129 -3.66 1.96 8.27
CA LEU A 129 -4.79 1.22 8.83
C LEU A 129 -4.64 -0.30 8.58
N ALA A 130 -4.20 -0.70 7.39
CA ALA A 130 -3.95 -2.10 7.05
C ALA A 130 -2.85 -2.70 7.92
N ALA A 131 -1.77 -1.96 8.17
CA ALA A 131 -0.69 -2.40 9.06
C ALA A 131 -1.21 -2.66 10.48
N VAL A 132 -1.98 -1.73 11.05
CA VAL A 132 -2.57 -1.90 12.39
C VAL A 132 -3.49 -3.12 12.42
N ALA A 133 -4.40 -3.25 11.47
CA ALA A 133 -5.31 -4.39 11.39
C ALA A 133 -4.55 -5.72 11.20
N ALA A 134 -3.49 -5.73 10.40
CA ALA A 134 -2.66 -6.90 10.15
C ALA A 134 -1.84 -7.31 11.40
N ALA A 135 -1.32 -6.35 12.16
CA ALA A 135 -0.64 -6.60 13.43
C ALA A 135 -1.60 -7.23 14.45
N ILE A 136 -2.83 -6.73 14.55
CA ILE A 136 -3.89 -7.33 15.36
C ILE A 136 -4.20 -8.75 14.87
N ALA A 137 -4.34 -8.94 13.56
CA ALA A 137 -4.62 -10.24 12.97
C ALA A 137 -3.53 -11.28 13.25
N GLY A 138 -2.26 -10.89 13.20
CA GLY A 138 -1.09 -11.73 13.45
C GLY A 138 -0.85 -12.03 14.93
N SER A 139 -1.22 -11.11 15.82
CA SER A 139 -0.98 -11.21 17.26
C SER A 139 -2.10 -11.92 18.03
N VAL A 140 -3.37 -11.74 17.60
CA VAL A 140 -4.53 -12.36 18.25
C VAL A 140 -4.79 -13.73 17.64
N LYS A 141 -4.37 -14.78 18.33
CA LYS A 141 -4.55 -16.17 17.90
C LYS A 141 -6.02 -16.56 17.95
N SER A 142 -6.64 -16.84 16.80
CA SER A 142 -7.91 -17.53 16.76
C SER A 142 -7.65 -19.01 17.07
N SER A 143 -8.00 -19.46 18.27
CA SER A 143 -8.12 -20.89 18.57
C SER A 143 -9.20 -21.44 17.65
N GLY A 144 -8.81 -22.24 16.64
CA GLY A 144 -9.78 -22.94 15.81
C GLY A 144 -10.72 -23.71 16.73
N ALA A 145 -12.02 -23.43 16.62
CA ALA A 145 -13.04 -24.17 17.34
C ALA A 145 -12.77 -25.66 17.13
N LYS A 146 -12.63 -26.40 18.24
CA LYS A 146 -12.80 -27.85 18.23
C LYS A 146 -14.25 -28.08 17.81
N SER A 147 -14.48 -28.31 16.52
CA SER A 147 -15.67 -29.03 16.05
C SER A 147 -15.33 -30.50 15.94
#